data_AF-A0A1I1WNN4-F1
#
_entry.id   AF-A0A1I1WNN4-F1
#
_cell.length_a   1.000
_cell.length_b   1.000
_cell.length_c   1.000
_cell.angle_alpha   90.00
_cell.angle_beta   90.00
_cell.angle_gamma   90.00
#
_symmetry.space_group_name_H-M   'P 1'
#
loop_
_entity.id
_entity.type
_entity.pdbx_description
1 polymer ?
#
loop_
_entity_poly.entity_id
_entity_poly.type
_entity_poly.pdbx_seq_one_letter_code
_entity_poly.pdbx_strand_id
1 'polypeptide(L)' 'MNYTPEMEKAMQQSHKMGFEEYERNLDNRIAVEKRRQREYEECKHMLAEIENKI' A
#
# COMPACT_ATOMS: atom_id res chain seq x y z
N MET A 1 3.65 19.68 -3.95
CA MET A 1 4.09 18.52 -4.75
C MET A 1 3.13 18.33 -5.91
N ASN A 2 3.60 17.86 -7.06
CA ASN A 2 2.70 17.43 -8.14
C ASN A 2 2.51 15.91 -8.00
N TYR A 3 1.43 15.50 -7.35
CA TYR A 3 0.95 14.12 -7.43
C TYR A 3 -0.11 14.03 -8.53
N THR A 4 -0.24 12.87 -9.16
CA THR A 4 -1.22 12.70 -10.24
C THR A 4 -2.62 12.47 -9.67
N PRO A 5 -3.69 12.77 -10.42
CA PRO A 5 -5.06 12.43 -10.03
C PRO A 5 -5.23 10.94 -9.73
N GLU A 6 -4.47 10.07 -10.39
CA GLU A 6 -4.47 8.63 -10.16
C GLU A 6 -3.88 8.26 -8.80
N MET A 7 -2.82 8.95 -8.36
CA MET A 7 -2.24 8.76 -7.03
C MET A 7 -3.24 9.16 -5.94
N GLU A 8 -3.92 10.30 -6.10
CA GLU A 8 -4.99 10.73 -5.19
C GLU A 8 -6.12 9.72 -5.13
N LYS A 9 -6.61 9.28 -6.30
CA LYS A 9 -7.67 8.28 -6.41
C LYS A 9 -7.27 6.96 -5.75
N ALA A 10 -6.05 6.48 -5.97
CA ALA A 10 -5.55 5.24 -5.38
C ALA A 10 -5.45 5.33 -3.85
N MET A 11 -4.96 6.45 -3.33
CA MET A 11 -4.86 6.70 -1.88
C MET A 11 -6.25 6.75 -1.24
N GLN A 12 -7.20 7.46 -1.83
CA GLN A 12 -8.59 7.52 -1.35
C GLN A 12 -9.26 6.14 -1.38
N GLN A 13 -9.05 5.35 -2.44
CA GLN A 13 -9.65 4.03 -2.57
C GLN A 13 -9.06 3.03 -1.55
N SER A 14 -7.74 2.97 -1.43
CA SER A 14 -7.01 1.93 -0.70
C SER A 14 -6.79 2.25 0.77
N HIS A 15 -6.57 3.52 1.09
CA HIS A 15 -6.14 4.00 2.41
C HIS A 15 -7.12 4.99 3.05
N LYS A 16 -8.21 5.36 2.35
CA LYS A 16 -9.24 6.31 2.82
C LYS A 16 -8.68 7.67 3.24
N MET A 17 -7.58 8.06 2.61
CA MET A 17 -6.88 9.33 2.86
C MET A 17 -6.44 9.94 1.54
N GLY A 18 -6.30 11.26 1.51
CA GLY A 18 -5.74 11.96 0.35
C GLY A 18 -4.22 11.85 0.30
N PHE A 19 -3.64 12.13 -0.87
CA PHE A 19 -2.20 12.12 -1.01
C PHE A 19 -1.54 13.22 -0.17
N GLU A 20 -2.15 14.41 -0.12
CA GLU A 20 -1.62 15.52 0.69
C GLU A 20 -1.61 15.20 2.20
N GLU A 21 -2.64 14.50 2.69
CA GLU A 21 -2.70 14.05 4.08
C GLU A 21 -1.63 13.00 4.38
N TYR A 22 -1.45 12.06 3.45
CA TYR A 22 -0.38 11.06 3.51
C TYR A 22 1.00 11.73 3.50
N GLU A 23 1.24 12.72 2.64
CA GLU A 23 2.53 13.39 2.50
C GLU A 23 2.95 14.14 3.77
N ARG A 24 1.98 14.81 4.42
CA ARG A 24 2.22 15.71 5.56
C ARG A 24 2.35 15.00 6.91
N ASN A 25 1.91 13.74 7.04
CA ASN A 25 1.90 13.02 8.31
C ASN A 25 2.75 11.73 8.26
N LEU A 26 3.85 11.71 9.02
CA LEU A 26 4.77 10.57 9.10
C LEU A 26 4.08 9.28 9.58
N ASP A 27 3.17 9.37 10.55
CA ASP A 27 2.47 8.20 11.09
C ASP A 27 1.56 7.56 10.04
N ASN A 28 0.88 8.40 9.24
CA ASN A 28 0.08 7.93 8.10
C ASN A 28 0.96 7.20 7.08
N ARG A 29 2.17 7.73 6.80
CA ARG A 29 3.12 7.07 5.89
C ARG A 29 3.57 5.71 6.42
N ILE A 30 3.94 5.66 7.69
CA ILE A 30 4.36 4.41 8.34
C ILE A 30 3.23 3.38 8.33
N ALA A 31 1.98 3.80 8.57
CA ALA A 31 0.82 2.91 8.54
C ALA A 31 0.60 2.30 7.14
N VAL A 32 0.71 3.12 6.09
CA VAL A 32 0.60 2.66 4.69
C VAL A 32 1.72 1.67 4.35
N GLU A 33 2.97 1.99 4.67
CA GLU A 33 4.10 1.11 4.35
C GLU A 33 4.07 -0.22 5.14
N LYS A 34 3.64 -0.19 6.41
CA LYS A 34 3.42 -1.43 7.19
C LYS A 34 2.37 -2.33 6.55
N ARG A 35 1.29 -1.75 6.03
CA ARG A 35 0.25 -2.52 5.35
C ARG A 35 0.77 -3.10 4.03
N ARG A 36 1.48 -2.31 3.24
CA ARG A 36 2.13 -2.77 1.98
C ARG A 36 3.08 -3.93 2.23
N GLN A 37 3.90 -3.85 3.28
CA GLN A 37 4.83 -4.92 3.64
C GLN A 37 4.09 -6.21 3.98
N ARG A 38 3.01 -6.12 4.77
CA ARG A 38 2.19 -7.29 5.12
C ARG A 38 1.56 -7.92 3.89
N GLU A 39 0.93 -7.13 3.02
CA GLU A 39 0.31 -7.61 1.78
C GLU A 39 1.35 -8.29 0.87
N TYR A 40 2.57 -7.74 0.80
CA TYR A 40 3.68 -8.35 0.06
C TYR A 40 4.11 -9.70 0.65
N GLU A 41 4.26 -9.80 1.96
CA GLU A 41 4.62 -11.05 2.65
C GLU A 41 3.53 -12.12 2.45
N GLU A 42 2.26 -11.77 2.61
CA GLU A 42 1.13 -12.66 2.37
C GLU A 42 1.12 -13.17 0.93
N CYS A 43 1.28 -12.28 -0.06
CA CYS A 43 1.37 -12.67 -1.46
C CYS A 43 2.55 -13.61 -1.73
N LYS A 44 3.71 -13.31 -1.14
CA LYS A 44 4.92 -14.14 -1.28
C LYS A 44 4.72 -15.54 -0.69
N HIS A 45 4.06 -15.64 0.46
CA HIS A 45 3.71 -16.93 1.06
C HIS A 45 2.74 -17.72 0.17
N MET A 46 1.69 -17.07 -0.34
CA MET A 46 0.74 -17.71 -1.26
C MET A 46 1.41 -18.22 -2.54
N LEU A 47 2.31 -17.43 -3.14
CA LEU A 47 3.07 -17.85 -4.31
C LEU A 47 3.95 -19.06 -4.02
N ALA A 48 4.67 -19.06 -2.90
CA ALA A 48 5.47 -20.21 -2.49
C ALA A 48 4.62 -21.47 -2.27
N GLU A 49 3.40 -21.34 -1.71
CA GLU A 49 2.49 -22.48 -1.57
C GLU A 49 1.99 -23.03 -2.91
N ILE A 50 1.77 -22.15 -3.90
CA ILE A 50 1.37 -22.56 -5.25
C ILE A 50 2.54 -23.26 -5.95
N GLU A 51 3.74 -22.69 -5.89
CA GLU A 51 4.95 -23.27 -6.48
C GLU A 51 5.27 -24.66 -5.89
N ASN A 52 5.11 -24.84 -4.58
CA ASN A 52 5.36 -26.14 -3.92
C ASN A 52 4.29 -27.22 -4.24
N LYS A 53 3.15 -26.84 -4.84
CA LYS A 53 2.08 -27.77 -5.24
C LYS A 53 2.17 -28.21 -6.71
N ILE A 54 3.10 -27.65 -7.47
CA ILE A 54 3.42 -28.01 -8.87
C ILE A 54 4.63 -28.95 -8.86
#